data_AF-A0A7V9SH58-F1
#
_entry.id   AF-A0A7V9SH58-F1
#
_cell.length_a   1.000
_cell.length_b   1.000
_cell.length_c   1.000
_cell.angle_alpha   90.00
_cell.angle_beta   90.00
_cell.angle_gamma   90.00
#
_symmetry.space_group_name_H-M   'P 1'
#
loop_
_entity.id
_entity.type
_entity.pdbx_description
1 polymer ?
#
loop_
_entity_poly.entity_id
_entity_poly.type
_entity_poly.pdbx_seq_one_letter_code
_entity_poly.pdbx_strand_id
1 'polypeptide(L)' 'MAVRAVVRLPERVLKVRCDEMGEGDACELVQDLLDTMEVAPACVGLAAPQIGVSQRVIVVDV' A
#
# COMPACT_ATOMS: atom_id res chain seq x y z
N MET A 1 -5.58 -3.53 8.89
CA MET A 1 -5.88 -3.59 10.34
C MET A 1 -5.19 -2.46 11.11
N ALA A 2 -4.29 -1.69 10.48
CA ALA A 2 -3.78 -0.44 11.01
C ALA A 2 -3.57 0.60 9.89
N VAL A 3 -3.78 1.88 10.22
CA VAL A 3 -3.36 3.00 9.36
C VAL A 3 -1.83 3.04 9.32
N ARG A 4 -1.25 3.02 8.12
CA ARG A 4 0.20 3.04 7.89
C ARG A 4 0.66 4.42 7.46
N ALA A 5 1.91 4.75 7.79
CA ALA A 5 2.52 5.99 7.30
C ALA A 5 2.79 5.89 5.79
N VAL A 6 2.32 6.89 5.04
CA VAL A 6 2.62 7.00 3.61
C VAL A 6 4.03 7.57 3.44
N VAL A 7 4.91 6.80 2.81
CA VAL A 7 6.28 7.23 2.53
C VAL A 7 6.30 8.30 1.44
N ARG A 8 7.32 9.18 1.50
CA ARG A 8 7.50 10.28 0.53
C ARG A 8 8.83 10.12 -0.20
N LEU A 9 8.95 10.76 -1.35
CA LEU A 9 10.25 10.90 -2.00
C LEU A 9 11.25 11.55 -1.03
N PRO A 10 12.50 11.08 -0.96
CA PRO A 10 13.18 10.20 -1.93
C PRO A 10 13.20 8.70 -1.60
N GLU A 11 12.26 8.18 -0.79
CA GLU A 11 12.28 6.79 -0.32
C GLU A 11 12.46 5.76 -1.45
N ARG A 12 13.39 4.80 -1.27
CA ARG A 12 13.84 3.89 -2.34
C ARG A 12 12.73 2.95 -2.79
N VAL A 13 11.86 2.53 -1.87
CA VAL A 13 10.75 1.61 -2.16
C VAL A 13 9.79 2.14 -3.23
N LEU A 14 9.70 3.46 -3.40
CA LEU A 14 8.91 4.11 -4.45
C LEU A 14 9.54 4.02 -5.86
N LYS A 15 10.79 3.55 -5.97
CA LYS A 15 11.54 3.45 -7.23
C LYS A 15 12.00 2.02 -7.57
N VAL A 16 11.66 1.05 -6.74
CA VAL A 16 12.03 -0.35 -6.92
C VAL A 16 10.85 -1.13 -7.48
N ARG A 17 11.13 -2.09 -8.37
CA ARG A 17 10.12 -3.02 -8.86
C ARG A 17 9.64 -3.91 -7.71
N CYS A 18 8.34 -3.90 -7.44
CA CYS A 18 7.75 -4.71 -6.38
C CYS A 18 7.75 -6.20 -6.75
N ASP A 19 7.89 -7.04 -5.73
CA ASP A 19 7.86 -8.49 -5.84
C ASP A 19 6.43 -9.02 -5.99
N GLU A 20 6.31 -10.21 -6.56
CA GLU A 20 5.02 -10.91 -6.62
C GLU A 20 4.62 -11.36 -5.22
N MET A 21 3.34 -11.20 -4.91
CA MET A 21 2.80 -11.67 -3.64
C MET A 21 2.78 -13.21 -3.65
N GLY A 22 3.43 -13.81 -2.66
CA GLY A 22 3.42 -15.27 -2.47
C GLY A 22 2.06 -15.79 -1.99
N GLU A 23 1.90 -17.11 -1.97
CA GLU A 23 0.72 -17.77 -1.42
C GLU A 23 0.67 -17.56 0.11
N GLY A 24 -0.34 -16.84 0.59
CA GLY A 24 -0.46 -16.45 2.00
C GLY A 24 -1.40 -15.27 2.22
N ASP A 25 -1.53 -14.82 3.47
CA ASP A 25 -2.61 -13.94 3.95
C ASP A 25 -2.50 -12.49 3.42
N ALA A 26 -2.81 -12.31 2.14
CA ALA A 26 -2.95 -11.02 1.47
C ALA A 26 -3.98 -10.11 2.17
N CYS A 27 -4.89 -10.69 2.97
CA CYS A 27 -5.97 -9.98 3.64
C CYS A 27 -5.45 -8.87 4.55
N GLU A 28 -4.37 -9.11 5.29
CA GLU A 28 -3.82 -8.10 6.21
C GLU A 28 -3.25 -6.89 5.46
N LEU A 29 -2.46 -7.12 4.41
CA LEU A 29 -1.88 -6.04 3.60
C LEU A 29 -2.97 -5.23 2.89
N VAL A 30 -3.98 -5.93 2.34
CA VAL A 30 -5.12 -5.26 1.69
C VAL A 30 -5.88 -4.42 2.72
N GLN A 31 -6.13 -4.94 3.93
CA GLN A 31 -6.81 -4.17 4.96
C GLN A 31 -5.99 -2.95 5.41
N ASP A 32 -4.67 -3.08 5.59
CA ASP A 32 -3.80 -1.93 5.91
C ASP A 32 -3.85 -0.86 4.81
N LEU A 33 -3.93 -1.26 3.54
CA LEU A 33 -4.07 -0.34 2.42
C LEU A 33 -5.43 0.37 2.42
N LEU A 34 -6.52 -0.36 2.65
CA LEU A 34 -7.87 0.20 2.76
C LEU A 34 -7.96 1.19 3.94
N ASP A 35 -7.53 0.77 5.14
CA ASP A 35 -7.55 1.62 6.34
C ASP A 35 -6.75 2.92 6.12
N THR A 36 -5.61 2.84 5.44
CA THR A 36 -4.76 4.01 5.13
C THR A 36 -5.39 4.90 4.05
N MET A 37 -6.07 4.32 3.06
CA MET A 37 -6.76 5.06 2.01
C MET A 37 -7.97 5.82 2.57
N GLU A 38 -8.78 5.19 3.41
CA GLU A 38 -10.02 5.78 3.99
C GLU A 38 -9.75 7.06 4.78
N VAL A 39 -8.62 7.12 5.50
CA VAL A 39 -8.26 8.31 6.30
C VAL A 39 -7.52 9.38 5.50
N ALA A 40 -7.15 9.11 4.24
CA ALA A 40 -6.41 10.02 3.38
C ALA A 40 -7.36 10.90 2.55
N PRO A 41 -7.37 12.24 2.76
CA PRO A 41 -8.30 13.13 2.06
C PRO A 41 -8.11 13.07 0.53
N ALA A 42 -9.22 12.91 -0.19
CA ALA A 42 -9.25 12.81 -1.66
C ALA A 42 -8.36 11.69 -2.25
N CYS A 43 -8.08 10.64 -1.46
CA CYS A 43 -7.36 9.47 -1.94
C CYS A 43 -8.31 8.54 -2.71
N VAL A 44 -7.96 8.23 -3.96
CA VAL A 44 -8.74 7.34 -4.86
C VAL A 44 -8.09 5.95 -4.95
N GLY A 45 -6.83 5.82 -4.52
CA GLY A 45 -6.13 4.56 -4.54
C GLY A 45 -4.77 4.63 -3.86
N LEU A 46 -4.30 3.46 -3.41
CA LEU A 46 -3.05 3.32 -2.67
C LEU A 46 -2.36 1.99 -3.04
N ALA A 47 -1.05 2.05 -3.26
CA ALA A 47 -0.20 0.91 -3.56
C ALA A 47 0.65 0.52 -2.36
N ALA A 48 0.90 -0.78 -2.17
CA ALA A 48 1.78 -1.32 -1.11
C ALA A 48 3.13 -0.59 -0.94
N PRO A 49 3.89 -0.22 -1.99
CA PRO A 49 5.14 0.51 -1.80
C PRO A 49 4.94 1.87 -1.14
N GLN A 50 3.78 2.51 -1.29
CA GLN A 50 3.50 3.80 -0.65
C GLN A 50 3.38 3.68 0.87
N ILE A 51 3.19 2.49 1.43
CA ILE A 51 3.24 2.21 2.88
C ILE A 51 4.51 1.45 3.29
N GLY A 52 5.53 1.44 2.41
CA GLY A 52 6.83 0.82 2.66
C GLY A 52 6.91 -0.69 2.38
N VAL A 53 5.88 -1.28 1.77
CA VAL A 53 5.83 -2.73 1.47
C VAL A 53 6.05 -2.97 -0.02
N SER A 54 7.14 -3.63 -0.40
CA SER A 54 7.47 -3.87 -1.82
C SER A 54 6.76 -5.10 -2.40
N GLN A 55 5.43 -5.08 -2.42
CA GLN A 55 4.59 -6.15 -2.98
C GLN A 55 3.68 -5.61 -4.09
N ARG A 56 3.37 -6.44 -5.10
CA ARG A 56 2.47 -6.06 -6.20
C ARG A 56 0.99 -6.10 -5.78
N VAL A 57 0.60 -5.19 -4.89
CA VAL A 57 -0.78 -5.03 -4.42
C VAL A 57 -1.19 -3.55 -4.46
N ILE A 58 -2.41 -3.30 -4.92
CA ILE A 58 -3.03 -1.99 -4.95
C ILE A 58 -4.49 -2.09 -4.48
N VAL A 59 -5.02 -1.00 -3.93
CA VAL A 59 -6.45 -0.80 -3.67
C VAL A 59 -6.90 0.48 -4.39
N VAL A 60 -8.15 0.51 -4.85
CA VAL A 60 -8.76 1.61 -5.59
C VAL A 60 -10.25 1.70 -5.24
N ASP A 61 -10.77 2.91 -5.05
CA ASP A 61 -12.19 3.20 -4.81
C ASP A 61 -12.63 4.41 -5.68
N VAL A 62 -13.68 4.26 -6.51
CA VAL A 62 -14.10 5.20 -7.58
C VAL A 62 -15.59 5.47 -7.64
#